data_AF-A0A2D6JBZ5-F1
#
_entry.id   AF-A0A2D6JBZ5-F1
#
_cell.length_a   1.000
_cell.length_b   1.000
_cell.length_c   1.000
_cell.angle_alpha   90.00
_cell.angle_beta   90.00
_cell.angle_gamma   90.00
#
_symmetry.space_group_name_H-M   'P 1'
#
loop_
_entity.id
_entity.type
_entity.pdbx_description
1 polymer ?
#
loop_
_entity_poly.entity_id
_entity_poly.type
_entity_poly.pdbx_seq_one_letter_code
_entity_poly.pdbx_strand_id
1 'polypeptide(L)'
;MTKIPSKVRLVLKELKQDDSELAELCISRVTELLQSSGCSDARSWATNILPLVLGEMSDVEGAGDLDEWLLDLDGAEYDVVFGIQQVFSEIQDKLAKKSPEDIRDAIIYSVEKTLTEMDRIRYQRLYG
;
A
#
# COMPACT_ATOMS: atom_id res chain seq x y z
N MET A 1 -18.00 -8.79 8.19
CA MET A 1 -16.62 -8.60 8.70
C MET A 1 -15.76 -9.68 8.08
N THR A 2 -15.02 -9.35 7.03
CA THR A 2 -14.04 -10.26 6.43
C THR A 2 -12.96 -10.54 7.47
N LYS A 3 -12.80 -11.81 7.84
CA LYS A 3 -11.83 -12.22 8.86
C LYS A 3 -10.42 -11.96 8.32
N ILE A 4 -9.59 -11.20 9.05
CA ILE A 4 -8.19 -10.94 8.67
C ILE A 4 -7.49 -12.30 8.43
N PRO A 5 -6.92 -12.54 7.23
CA PRO A 5 -6.19 -13.76 6.92
C PRO A 5 -5.09 -14.04 7.95
N SER A 6 -4.85 -15.32 8.26
CA SER A 6 -3.88 -15.71 9.28
C SER A 6 -2.47 -15.21 8.97
N LYS A 7 -2.05 -15.24 7.69
CA LYS A 7 -0.74 -14.75 7.24
C LYS A 7 -0.56 -13.24 7.46
N VAL A 8 -1.53 -12.45 7.00
CA VAL A 8 -1.58 -11.00 7.23
C VAL A 8 -1.50 -10.66 8.71
N ARG A 9 -2.27 -11.38 9.55
CA ARG A 9 -2.26 -11.16 11.00
C ARG A 9 -0.90 -11.42 11.64
N LEU A 10 -0.15 -12.42 11.15
CA LEU A 10 1.19 -12.71 11.65
C LEU A 10 2.18 -11.61 11.28
N VAL A 11 2.13 -11.10 10.05
CA VAL A 11 2.95 -9.97 9.59
C VAL A 11 2.67 -8.73 10.42
N LEU A 12 1.39 -8.32 10.54
CA LEU A 12 0.97 -7.18 11.35
C LEU A 12 1.41 -7.30 12.82
N LYS A 13 1.24 -8.49 13.41
CA LYS A 13 1.68 -8.75 14.78
C LYS A 13 3.20 -8.60 14.96
N GLU A 14 3.99 -9.06 14.01
CA GLU A 14 5.46 -8.96 14.06
C GLU A 14 5.94 -7.53 13.81
N LEU A 15 5.27 -6.79 12.91
CA LEU A 15 5.47 -5.35 12.73
C LEU A 15 5.07 -4.52 13.94
N LYS A 16 4.23 -5.09 14.82
CA LYS A 16 3.56 -4.38 15.92
C LYS A 16 2.72 -3.20 15.39
N GLN A 17 2.08 -3.42 14.26
CA GLN A 17 1.18 -2.46 13.62
C GLN A 17 -0.19 -3.10 13.39
N ASP A 18 -1.25 -2.31 13.45
CA ASP A 18 -2.55 -2.73 12.92
C ASP A 18 -2.68 -2.45 11.41
N ASP A 19 -3.80 -2.87 10.83
CA ASP A 19 -4.02 -2.69 9.39
C ASP A 19 -4.13 -1.22 8.97
N SER A 20 -4.65 -0.34 9.84
CA SER A 20 -4.78 1.07 9.55
C SER A 20 -3.43 1.79 9.64
N GLU A 21 -2.58 1.43 10.59
CA GLU A 21 -1.21 1.95 10.71
C GLU A 21 -0.34 1.55 9.52
N LEU A 22 -0.44 0.30 9.06
CA LEU A 22 0.28 -0.15 7.86
C LEU A 22 -0.24 0.55 6.60
N ALA A 23 -1.56 0.72 6.48
CA ALA A 23 -2.14 1.44 5.35
C ALA A 23 -1.73 2.92 5.33
N GLU A 24 -1.76 3.60 6.47
CA GLU A 24 -1.35 5.01 6.56
C GLU A 24 0.14 5.18 6.26
N LEU A 25 1.00 4.21 6.62
CA LEU A 25 2.40 4.21 6.22
C LEU A 25 2.55 4.21 4.69
N CYS A 26 1.81 3.35 4.00
CA CYS A 26 1.80 3.27 2.53
C CYS A 26 1.28 4.58 1.90
N ILE A 27 0.12 5.05 2.36
CA ILE A 27 -0.52 6.27 1.85
C ILE A 27 0.39 7.49 2.07
N SER A 28 1.00 7.60 3.24
CA SER A 28 1.90 8.72 3.58
C SER A 28 3.13 8.71 2.70
N ARG A 29 3.77 7.55 2.49
CA ARG A 29 4.96 7.46 1.65
C ARG A 29 4.68 7.88 0.21
N VAL A 30 3.60 7.37 -0.37
CA VAL A 30 3.16 7.75 -1.71
C VAL A 30 2.80 9.24 -1.78
N THR A 31 2.13 9.76 -0.76
CA THR A 31 1.78 11.19 -0.68
C THR A 31 3.04 12.05 -0.69
N GLU A 32 4.05 11.72 0.10
CA GLU A 32 5.32 12.46 0.19
C GLU A 32 6.05 12.49 -1.17
N LEU A 33 6.10 11.35 -1.87
CA LEU A 33 6.72 11.27 -3.19
C LEU A 33 5.96 12.13 -4.21
N LEU A 34 4.64 11.99 -4.28
CA LEU A 34 3.80 12.80 -5.17
C LEU A 34 3.94 14.30 -4.87
N GLN A 35 4.04 14.70 -3.60
CA GLN A 35 4.29 16.10 -3.22
C GLN A 35 5.66 16.58 -3.71
N SER A 36 6.69 15.75 -3.58
CA SER A 36 8.04 16.08 -4.03
C SER A 36 8.12 16.28 -5.55
N SER A 37 7.26 15.58 -6.30
CA SER A 37 7.10 15.72 -7.75
C SER A 37 6.17 16.87 -8.17
N GLY A 38 5.67 17.66 -7.21
CA GLY A 38 4.86 18.85 -7.47
C GLY A 38 3.33 18.62 -7.51
N CYS A 39 2.84 17.47 -7.06
CA CYS A 39 1.40 17.21 -6.98
C CYS A 39 0.78 17.96 -5.78
N SER A 40 -0.07 18.96 -6.07
CA SER A 40 -0.75 19.77 -5.04
C SER A 40 -1.78 18.98 -4.23
N ASP A 41 -2.45 18.00 -4.88
CA ASP A 41 -3.49 17.16 -4.28
C ASP A 41 -3.00 15.74 -3.99
N ALA A 42 -1.71 15.60 -3.67
CA ALA A 42 -1.00 14.33 -3.54
C ALA A 42 -1.72 13.28 -2.70
N ARG A 43 -2.30 13.65 -1.55
CA ARG A 43 -3.01 12.68 -0.70
C ARG A 43 -4.27 12.14 -1.37
N SER A 44 -5.01 13.01 -2.07
CA SER A 44 -6.20 12.57 -2.81
C SER A 44 -5.83 11.70 -4.00
N TRP A 45 -4.74 12.04 -4.69
CA TRP A 45 -4.19 11.24 -5.78
C TRP A 45 -3.72 9.87 -5.29
N ALA A 46 -2.95 9.83 -4.19
CA ALA A 46 -2.49 8.60 -3.57
C ALA A 46 -3.65 7.65 -3.26
N THR A 47 -4.69 8.13 -2.57
CA THR A 47 -5.85 7.29 -2.22
C THR A 47 -6.67 6.81 -3.42
N ASN A 48 -6.59 7.51 -4.57
CA ASN A 48 -7.31 7.14 -5.80
C ASN A 48 -6.51 6.16 -6.68
N ILE A 49 -5.19 6.31 -6.76
CA ILE A 49 -4.34 5.44 -7.59
C ILE A 49 -3.99 4.13 -6.86
N LEU A 50 -3.80 4.16 -5.55
CA LEU A 50 -3.39 2.99 -4.77
C LEU A 50 -4.22 1.73 -5.05
N PRO A 51 -5.56 1.76 -5.13
CA PRO A 51 -6.34 0.57 -5.48
C PRO A 51 -5.95 -0.07 -6.83
N LEU A 52 -5.60 0.74 -7.83
CA LEU A 52 -5.17 0.24 -9.15
C LEU A 52 -3.82 -0.45 -9.05
N VAL A 53 -2.87 0.20 -8.40
CA VAL A 53 -1.52 -0.36 -8.17
C VAL A 53 -1.59 -1.64 -7.35
N LEU A 54 -2.42 -1.71 -6.31
CA LEU A 54 -2.59 -2.91 -5.51
C LEU A 54 -3.19 -4.09 -6.29
N GLY A 55 -4.07 -3.80 -7.25
CA GLY A 55 -4.61 -4.81 -8.16
C GLY A 55 -3.51 -5.47 -8.99
N GLU A 56 -2.62 -4.67 -9.56
CA GLU A 56 -1.47 -5.15 -10.34
C GLU A 56 -0.37 -5.76 -9.45
N MET A 57 -0.24 -5.29 -8.21
CA MET A 57 0.67 -5.89 -7.22
C MET A 57 0.29 -7.32 -6.87
N SER A 58 -0.94 -7.79 -7.11
CA SER A 58 -1.31 -9.17 -6.80
C SER A 58 -0.48 -10.21 -7.57
N ASP A 59 0.10 -9.81 -8.71
CA ASP A 59 0.97 -10.63 -9.56
C ASP A 59 2.47 -10.50 -9.21
N VAL A 60 2.84 -9.62 -8.27
CA VAL A 60 4.23 -9.43 -7.80
C VAL A 60 4.64 -10.58 -6.89
N GLU A 61 5.62 -11.40 -7.26
CA GLU A 61 6.17 -12.48 -6.44
C GLU A 61 7.30 -12.01 -5.49
N GLY A 62 7.92 -10.87 -5.78
CA GLY A 62 8.90 -10.24 -4.88
C GLY A 62 9.36 -8.85 -5.28
N ALA A 63 10.36 -8.32 -4.55
CA ALA A 63 10.88 -6.96 -4.78
C ALA A 63 11.44 -6.76 -6.21
N GLY A 64 12.00 -7.81 -6.82
CA GLY A 64 12.52 -7.74 -8.18
C GLY A 64 11.45 -7.45 -9.24
N ASP A 65 10.21 -7.90 -9.05
CA ASP A 65 9.13 -7.65 -10.01
C ASP A 65 8.64 -6.20 -9.91
N LEU A 66 8.67 -5.61 -8.70
CA LEU A 66 8.42 -4.19 -8.52
C LEU A 66 9.51 -3.34 -9.18
N ASP A 67 10.77 -3.76 -9.07
CA ASP A 67 11.89 -3.07 -9.74
C ASP A 67 11.76 -3.12 -11.27
N GLU A 68 11.31 -4.25 -11.83
CA GLU A 68 11.04 -4.37 -13.26
C GLU A 68 9.88 -3.47 -13.67
N TRP A 69 8.77 -3.49 -12.93
CA TRP A 69 7.62 -2.63 -13.20
C TRP A 69 8.00 -1.14 -13.20
N LEU A 70 8.85 -0.71 -12.27
CA LEU A 70 9.32 0.68 -12.19
C LEU A 70 10.05 1.17 -13.45
N LEU A 71 10.66 0.27 -14.25
CA LEU A 71 11.38 0.65 -15.47
C LEU A 71 10.44 1.20 -16.57
N ASP A 72 9.18 0.80 -16.53
CA ASP A 72 8.18 1.15 -17.54
C ASP A 72 7.30 2.35 -17.13
N LEU A 73 7.48 2.87 -15.92
CA LEU A 73 6.65 3.92 -15.36
C LEU A 73 7.33 5.29 -15.37
N ASP A 74 6.52 6.34 -15.50
CA ASP A 74 6.94 7.72 -15.34
C ASP A 74 5.97 8.54 -14.47
N GLY A 75 6.43 9.73 -14.06
CA GLY A 75 5.63 10.70 -13.32
C GLY A 75 4.97 10.13 -12.05
N ALA A 76 3.66 10.36 -11.92
CA ALA A 76 2.91 10.01 -10.72
C ALA A 76 2.74 8.50 -10.53
N GLU A 77 2.71 7.72 -11.61
CA GLU A 77 2.60 6.26 -11.53
C GLU A 77 3.89 5.66 -10.96
N TYR A 78 5.04 6.15 -11.44
CA TYR A 78 6.34 5.82 -10.87
C TYR A 78 6.38 6.15 -9.37
N ASP A 79 5.98 7.35 -8.96
CA ASP A 79 6.02 7.77 -7.56
C ASP A 79 5.17 6.88 -6.65
N VAL A 80 4.01 6.41 -7.13
CA VAL A 80 3.12 5.54 -6.36
C VAL A 80 3.74 4.15 -6.21
N VAL A 81 4.17 3.53 -7.31
CA VAL A 81 4.77 2.19 -7.26
C VAL A 81 6.06 2.20 -6.46
N PHE A 82 6.88 3.26 -6.62
CA PHE A 82 8.12 3.43 -5.87
C PHE A 82 7.86 3.60 -4.38
N GLY A 83 6.84 4.37 -3.99
CA GLY A 83 6.45 4.52 -2.59
C GLY A 83 6.06 3.19 -1.95
N ILE A 84 5.31 2.35 -2.67
CA ILE A 84 4.98 1.01 -2.18
C ILE A 84 6.19 0.09 -2.14
N GLN A 85 7.04 0.11 -3.16
CA GLN A 85 8.28 -0.68 -3.23
C GLN A 85 9.23 -0.35 -2.06
N GLN A 86 9.30 0.92 -1.65
CA GLN A 86 10.06 1.31 -0.46
C GLN A 86 9.48 0.73 0.83
N VAL A 87 8.16 0.84 1.03
CA VAL A 87 7.50 0.27 2.23
C VAL A 87 7.65 -1.26 2.25
N PHE A 88 7.48 -1.89 1.09
CA PHE A 88 7.69 -3.32 0.91
C PHE A 88 9.10 -3.73 1.34
N SER A 89 10.13 -3.05 0.83
CA SER A 89 11.53 -3.31 1.15
C SER A 89 11.84 -3.09 2.63
N GLU A 90 11.33 -2.00 3.23
CA GLU A 90 11.48 -1.73 4.66
C GLU A 90 10.89 -2.83 5.54
N ILE A 91 9.74 -3.39 5.15
CA ILE A 91 9.09 -4.49 5.86
C ILE A 91 9.88 -5.79 5.63
N GLN A 92 10.35 -6.04 4.42
CA GLN A 92 11.17 -7.20 4.08
C GLN A 92 12.46 -7.23 4.91
N ASP A 93 13.11 -6.08 5.08
CA ASP A 93 14.31 -5.93 5.91
C ASP A 93 14.01 -6.18 7.39
N LYS A 94 12.90 -5.61 7.91
CA LYS A 94 12.47 -5.81 9.30
C LYS A 94 12.05 -7.25 9.57
N LEU A 95 11.44 -7.91 8.59
CA LEU A 95 10.87 -9.24 8.67
C LEU A 95 11.59 -10.21 7.74
N ALA A 96 12.93 -10.25 7.79
CA ALA A 96 13.75 -11.08 6.89
C ALA A 96 13.39 -12.59 6.84
N LYS A 97 12.59 -13.09 7.79
CA LYS A 97 12.10 -14.48 7.84
C LYS A 97 10.74 -14.69 7.16
N LYS A 98 10.05 -13.62 6.75
CA LYS A 98 8.75 -13.69 6.05
C LYS A 98 8.98 -13.77 4.55
N SER A 99 8.08 -14.49 3.88
CA SER A 99 8.08 -14.52 2.43
C SER A 99 7.67 -13.14 1.89
N PRO A 100 8.21 -12.74 0.73
CA PRO A 100 7.74 -11.57 0.00
C PRO A 100 6.22 -11.58 -0.22
N GLU A 101 5.65 -12.75 -0.53
CA GLU A 101 4.20 -12.96 -0.69
C GLU A 101 3.41 -12.58 0.57
N ASP A 102 3.85 -12.99 1.77
CA ASP A 102 3.16 -12.69 3.02
C ASP A 102 3.15 -11.18 3.30
N ILE A 103 4.24 -10.48 2.97
CA ILE A 103 4.39 -9.04 3.14
C ILE A 103 3.51 -8.28 2.15
N ARG A 104 3.57 -8.67 0.88
CA ARG A 104 2.72 -8.14 -0.20
C ARG A 104 1.24 -8.24 0.18
N ASP A 105 0.81 -9.42 0.60
CA ASP A 105 -0.57 -9.66 0.96
C ASP A 105 -1.01 -8.86 2.19
N ALA A 106 -0.10 -8.61 3.13
CA ALA A 106 -0.37 -7.73 4.26
C ALA A 106 -0.56 -6.28 3.83
N ILE A 107 0.28 -5.78 2.93
CA ILE A 107 0.15 -4.43 2.36
C ILE A 107 -1.18 -4.30 1.60
N ILE A 108 -1.45 -5.20 0.64
CA ILE A 108 -2.68 -5.19 -0.16
C ILE A 108 -3.90 -5.21 0.78
N TYR A 109 -3.96 -6.16 1.70
CA TYR A 109 -5.09 -6.28 2.62
C TYR A 109 -5.31 -5.02 3.45
N SER A 110 -4.24 -4.48 4.04
CA SER A 110 -4.32 -3.31 4.91
C SER A 110 -4.80 -2.08 4.15
N VAL A 111 -4.19 -1.79 2.99
CA VAL A 111 -4.54 -0.60 2.22
C VAL A 111 -5.95 -0.70 1.63
N GLU A 112 -6.33 -1.84 1.02
CA GLU A 112 -7.69 -2.03 0.49
C GLU A 112 -8.77 -1.85 1.57
N LYS A 113 -8.53 -2.44 2.74
CA LYS A 113 -9.48 -2.34 3.87
C LYS A 113 -9.64 -0.90 4.33
N THR A 114 -8.54 -0.17 4.53
CA THR A 114 -8.58 1.22 4.98
C THR A 114 -9.23 2.14 3.95
N LEU A 115 -8.91 1.98 2.66
CA LEU A 115 -9.53 2.78 1.60
C LEU A 115 -11.04 2.51 1.49
N THR A 116 -11.47 1.25 1.59
CA THR A 116 -12.89 0.89 1.62
C THR A 116 -13.62 1.53 2.81
N GLU A 117 -12.97 1.58 3.98
CA GLU A 117 -13.55 2.20 5.18
C GLU A 117 -13.63 3.73 5.04
N MET A 118 -12.63 4.37 4.44
CA MET A 118 -12.65 5.80 4.10
C MET A 118 -13.80 6.14 3.16
N ASP A 119 -14.00 5.37 2.09
CA ASP A 119 -15.10 5.57 1.14
C ASP A 119 -16.46 5.40 1.79
N ARG A 120 -16.61 4.40 2.66
CA ARG A 120 -17.83 4.19 3.43
C ARG A 120 -18.14 5.38 4.33
N ILE A 121 -17.15 5.92 5.04
CA ILE A 121 -17.31 7.11 5.89
C ILE A 121 -17.68 8.33 5.04
N ARG A 122 -17.04 8.51 3.88
CA ARG A 122 -17.34 9.59 2.95
C ARG A 122 -18.78 9.52 2.45
N TYR A 123 -19.23 8.33 2.04
CA TYR A 123 -20.60 8.10 1.59
C TYR A 123 -21.63 8.43 2.69
N GLN A 124 -21.39 7.97 3.92
CA GLN A 124 -22.26 8.26 5.06
C GLN A 124 -22.35 9.76 5.37
N ARG A 125 -21.26 10.52 5.21
CA ARG A 125 -21.29 11.98 5.43
C ARG A 125 -22.06 12.75 4.36
N LEU A 126 -22.04 12.26 3.11
CA LEU A 126 -22.65 12.95 1.97
C LEU A 126 -24.12 12.59 1.78
N TYR A 127 -24.53 11.38 2.14
CA TYR A 127 -25.85 10.83 1.82
C TYR A 127 -26.59 10.20 3.02
N GLY A 128 -25.97 10.18 4.20
CA GLY A 128 -26.52 9.58 5.43
C GLY A 128 -27.16 10.58 6.38
#